data_AF-W2TMZ4-F1
#
_entry.id   AF-W2TMZ4-F1
#
_cell.length_a   1.000
_cell.length_b   1.000
_cell.length_c   1.000
_cell.angle_alpha   90.00
_cell.angle_beta   90.00
_cell.angle_gamma   90.00
#
_symmetry.space_group_name_H-M   'P 1'
#
loop_
_entity.id
_entity.type
_entity.pdbx_description
1 polymer ?
#
loop_
_entity_poly.entity_id
_entity_poly.type
_entity_poly.pdbx_seq_one_letter_code
_entity_poly.pdbx_strand_id
1 'polypeptide(L)'
;MSKDCGSLALTAAIALEADFVFIPEVPPASDWPDVLCSHLQRKRKYDVRVARLGHIQRGGRPSFLDRYLGCRMGFEAINALLRSEPASPKVLCLKGHVIAKVPLSKVISYTRRVREERRKGSYGEAVDIRGGNFRQKTDFVQLIAEPPNFFFGVSKNFGVIHCGSPAAGMNGVTHAFVRIANHSKYNVYGIEGCWEGLMEGKFRELNWGNVAGWMSRGGSELGTKRQLPTDVEKIAEALNDQNIEGLLIVGGFEIIETMGGRCGFLAIMTALATGADKALVFQEDFTEKEIRKIFEDAWFKNERELGHYTIIRSEGANDSTTCEEIRRNFENFSSEKKVIVVD
;
A
#
# COMPACT_ATOMS: atom_id res chain seq x y z
N MET A 1 4.05 10.04 -24.17
CA MET A 1 4.45 11.19 -23.32
C MET A 1 5.79 10.89 -22.64
N SER A 2 6.49 11.86 -22.05
CA SER A 2 7.72 11.66 -21.25
C SER A 2 8.93 11.08 -21.99
N LYS A 3 9.51 11.85 -22.93
CA LYS A 3 10.62 11.40 -23.80
C LYS A 3 11.85 10.87 -23.05
N ASP A 4 12.16 11.43 -21.88
CA ASP A 4 13.38 11.15 -21.13
C ASP A 4 13.15 10.48 -19.78
N CYS A 5 11.91 10.09 -19.45
CA CYS A 5 11.58 9.55 -18.13
C CYS A 5 10.54 8.41 -18.20
N GLY A 6 10.89 7.24 -17.68
CA GLY A 6 10.04 6.05 -17.65
C GLY A 6 8.99 6.00 -16.53
N SER A 7 8.97 6.97 -15.61
CA SER A 7 8.14 6.89 -14.39
C SER A 7 6.64 6.68 -14.66
N LEU A 8 6.12 7.29 -15.72
CA LEU A 8 4.71 7.12 -16.09
C LEU A 8 4.45 5.73 -16.66
N ALA A 9 5.32 5.25 -17.56
CA ALA A 9 5.22 3.91 -18.13
C ALA A 9 5.33 2.84 -17.04
N LEU A 10 6.25 3.03 -16.09
CA LEU A 10 6.45 2.12 -14.97
C LEU A 10 5.24 2.09 -14.03
N THR A 11 4.69 3.26 -13.67
CA THR A 11 3.50 3.32 -12.81
C THR A 11 2.27 2.73 -13.51
N ALA A 12 2.13 2.95 -14.82
CA ALA A 12 1.05 2.34 -15.62
C ALA A 12 1.23 0.82 -15.75
N ALA A 13 2.46 0.35 -15.94
CA ALA A 13 2.78 -1.08 -16.01
C ALA A 13 2.43 -1.79 -14.71
N ILE A 14 2.73 -1.18 -13.57
CA ILE A 14 2.29 -1.67 -12.26
C ILE A 14 0.77 -1.74 -12.23
N ALA A 15 0.09 -0.61 -12.40
CA ALA A 15 -1.36 -0.51 -12.21
C ALA A 15 -2.19 -1.41 -13.15
N LEU A 16 -1.63 -1.78 -14.31
CA LEU A 16 -2.29 -2.60 -15.32
C LEU A 16 -1.79 -4.04 -15.36
N GLU A 17 -0.89 -4.44 -14.46
CA GLU A 17 -0.23 -5.75 -14.49
C GLU A 17 0.41 -6.05 -15.86
N ALA A 18 1.09 -5.08 -16.47
CA ALA A 18 1.66 -5.24 -17.79
C ALA A 18 2.73 -6.35 -17.81
N ASP A 19 2.67 -7.24 -18.80
CA ASP A 19 3.63 -8.35 -18.98
C ASP A 19 5.07 -7.86 -19.26
N PHE A 20 5.20 -6.65 -19.81
CA PHE A 20 6.50 -6.06 -20.12
C PHE A 20 6.42 -4.54 -20.16
N VAL A 21 7.50 -3.86 -19.75
CA VAL A 21 7.61 -2.39 -19.82
C VAL A 21 8.94 -1.97 -20.43
N PHE A 22 8.88 -1.01 -21.36
CA PHE A 22 10.07 -0.38 -21.92
C PHE A 22 10.25 0.99 -21.31
N ILE A 23 11.39 1.22 -20.65
CA ILE A 23 11.74 2.51 -20.07
C ILE A 23 13.12 2.98 -20.49
N PRO A 24 13.31 4.30 -20.67
CA PRO A 24 14.60 4.86 -21.08
C PRO A 24 15.73 4.68 -20.04
N GLU A 25 15.38 4.51 -18.77
CA GLU A 25 16.33 4.29 -17.68
C GLU A 25 16.89 2.87 -17.63
N VAL A 26 16.15 1.88 -18.14
CA VAL A 26 16.53 0.46 -18.18
C VAL A 26 16.21 -0.05 -19.59
N PRO A 27 17.12 0.12 -20.55
CA PRO A 27 16.90 -0.38 -21.89
C PRO A 27 16.84 -1.90 -21.88
N PRO A 28 16.03 -2.51 -22.75
CA PRO A 28 15.94 -3.96 -22.87
C PRO A 28 17.28 -4.56 -23.33
N ALA A 29 17.65 -5.72 -22.80
CA ALA A 29 18.79 -6.51 -23.28
C ALA A 29 18.52 -7.01 -24.71
N SER A 30 19.55 -7.41 -25.46
CA SER A 30 19.41 -7.78 -26.89
C SER A 30 18.46 -8.96 -27.14
N ASP A 31 18.30 -9.85 -26.15
CA ASP A 31 17.43 -11.03 -26.14
C ASP A 31 16.00 -10.73 -25.68
N TRP A 32 15.64 -9.47 -25.45
CA TRP A 32 14.29 -9.08 -25.05
C TRP A 32 13.15 -9.64 -25.94
N PRO A 33 13.31 -9.80 -27.28
CA PRO A 33 12.24 -10.38 -28.09
C PRO A 33 11.96 -11.82 -27.70
N ASP A 34 13.00 -12.61 -27.44
CA ASP A 34 12.89 -14.01 -27.07
C ASP A 34 12.32 -14.15 -25.65
N VAL A 35 12.74 -13.28 -24.73
CA VAL A 35 12.18 -13.22 -23.37
C VAL A 35 10.69 -12.87 -23.41
N LEU A 36 10.30 -11.83 -24.15
CA LEU A 36 8.90 -11.44 -24.30
C LEU A 36 8.06 -12.55 -24.93
N CYS A 37 8.55 -13.16 -26.02
CA CYS A 37 7.87 -14.28 -26.67
C CYS A 37 7.75 -15.49 -25.73
N SER A 38 8.76 -15.72 -24.90
CA SER A 38 8.74 -16.77 -23.88
C SER A 38 7.69 -16.47 -22.81
N HIS A 39 7.62 -15.25 -22.26
CA HIS A 39 6.60 -14.88 -21.25
C HIS A 39 5.17 -15.02 -21.77
N LEU A 40 4.94 -14.68 -23.03
CA LEU A 40 3.62 -14.81 -23.65
C LEU A 40 3.20 -16.28 -23.88
N GLN A 41 4.06 -17.28 -23.55
CA GLN A 41 3.86 -18.75 -23.48
C GLN A 41 2.63 -19.32 -24.21
N ARG A 42 2.37 -18.98 -25.48
CA ARG A 42 1.34 -19.69 -26.26
C ARG A 42 1.73 -19.78 -27.72
N LYS A 43 1.71 -21.03 -28.22
CA LYS A 43 1.82 -21.44 -29.62
C LYS A 43 0.64 -20.94 -30.48
N ARG A 44 0.23 -19.68 -30.37
CA ARG A 44 -0.89 -19.11 -31.15
C ARG A 44 -0.42 -17.86 -31.90
N LYS A 45 -0.92 -17.71 -33.14
CA LYS A 45 -0.81 -16.44 -33.86
C LYS A 45 -1.60 -15.39 -33.09
N TYR A 46 -0.92 -14.39 -32.56
CA TYR A 46 -1.54 -13.24 -31.90
C TYR A 46 -1.88 -12.17 -32.94
N ASP A 47 -3.07 -11.58 -32.85
CA ASP A 47 -3.38 -10.32 -33.54
C ASP A 47 -2.79 -9.18 -32.72
N VAL A 48 -1.82 -8.47 -33.28
CA VAL A 48 -1.09 -7.40 -32.58
C VAL A 48 -1.67 -6.06 -33.00
N ARG A 49 -2.11 -5.28 -32.01
CA ARG A 49 -2.60 -3.90 -32.20
C ARG A 49 -1.71 -2.93 -31.44
N VAL A 50 -1.46 -1.79 -32.07
CA VAL A 50 -0.63 -0.71 -31.49
C VAL A 50 -1.51 0.50 -31.24
N ALA A 51 -1.64 0.88 -29.96
CA ALA A 51 -2.34 2.09 -29.56
C ALA A 51 -1.34 3.18 -29.14
N ARG A 52 -1.43 4.37 -29.74
CA ARG A 52 -0.64 5.55 -29.37
C ARG A 52 -1.55 6.58 -28.69
N LEU A 53 -1.53 6.62 -27.35
CA LEU A 53 -2.43 7.48 -26.57
C LEU A 53 -2.28 8.98 -26.88
N GLY A 54 -1.05 9.46 -27.16
CA GLY A 54 -0.83 10.84 -27.60
C GLY A 54 -1.20 11.89 -26.54
N HIS A 55 -1.93 12.93 -26.95
CA HIS A 55 -2.22 14.11 -26.12
C HIS A 55 -3.31 13.90 -25.07
N ILE A 56 -4.09 12.81 -25.16
CA ILE A 56 -5.13 12.51 -24.17
C ILE A 56 -4.57 12.40 -22.74
N GLN A 57 -3.30 12.01 -22.63
CA GLN A 57 -2.57 11.87 -21.36
C GLN A 57 -2.30 13.21 -20.65
N ARG A 58 -2.53 14.36 -21.30
CA ARG A 58 -2.35 15.70 -20.73
C ARG A 58 -3.67 16.42 -20.42
N GLY A 59 -4.76 15.96 -21.02
CA GLY A 59 -6.08 16.56 -20.87
C GLY A 59 -6.88 15.89 -19.75
N GLY A 60 -8.20 16.16 -19.73
CA GLY A 60 -9.11 15.62 -18.72
C GLY A 60 -9.22 16.50 -17.47
N ARG A 61 -10.05 16.05 -16.52
CA ARG A 61 -10.20 16.71 -15.21
C ARG A 61 -9.07 16.23 -14.29
N PRO A 62 -8.40 17.14 -13.55
CA PRO A 62 -7.36 16.73 -12.60
C PRO A 62 -7.91 15.77 -11.53
N SER A 63 -7.09 14.79 -11.12
CA SER A 63 -7.44 13.84 -10.07
C SER A 63 -7.65 14.55 -8.71
N PHE A 64 -8.25 13.87 -7.73
CA PHE A 64 -8.29 14.39 -6.36
C PHE A 64 -6.88 14.76 -5.86
N LEU A 65 -5.91 13.85 -6.04
CA LEU A 65 -4.54 14.05 -5.60
C LEU A 65 -3.89 15.27 -6.26
N ASP A 66 -4.06 15.45 -7.57
CA ASP A 66 -3.51 16.61 -8.29
C ASP A 66 -4.13 17.93 -7.81
N ARG A 67 -5.45 17.96 -7.57
CA ARG A 67 -6.15 19.13 -7.02
C ARG A 67 -5.66 19.47 -5.62
N TYR A 68 -5.61 18.47 -4.75
CA TYR A 68 -5.18 18.61 -3.36
C TYR A 68 -3.72 19.09 -3.27
N LEU A 69 -2.80 18.46 -4.01
CA LEU A 69 -1.40 18.85 -4.05
C LEU A 69 -1.21 20.24 -4.67
N GLY A 70 -1.94 20.57 -5.74
CA GLY A 70 -1.91 21.88 -6.36
C GLY A 70 -2.26 23.00 -5.37
N CYS A 71 -3.35 22.83 -4.62
CA CYS A 71 -3.76 23.78 -3.58
C CYS A 71 -2.70 23.92 -2.48
N ARG A 72 -2.18 22.81 -1.95
CA ARG A 72 -1.14 22.83 -0.90
C ARG A 72 0.15 23.47 -1.37
N MET A 73 0.58 23.19 -2.59
CA MET A 73 1.78 23.80 -3.18
C MET A 73 1.57 25.30 -3.42
N GLY A 74 0.38 25.74 -3.83
CA GLY A 74 0.04 27.16 -3.97
C GLY A 74 0.15 27.91 -2.63
N PHE A 75 -0.42 27.34 -1.57
CA PHE A 75 -0.30 27.89 -0.21
C PHE A 75 1.15 27.98 0.26
N GLU A 76 1.92 26.90 0.09
CA GLU A 76 3.32 26.88 0.51
C GLU A 76 4.20 27.81 -0.33
N ALA A 77 3.84 28.07 -1.59
CA ALA A 77 4.56 29.02 -2.44
C ALA A 77 4.45 30.45 -1.88
N ILE A 78 3.27 30.88 -1.46
CA ILE A 78 3.09 32.19 -0.83
C ILE A 78 3.89 32.28 0.47
N ASN A 79 3.83 31.27 1.33
CA ASN A 79 4.62 31.22 2.56
C ASN A 79 6.12 31.26 2.29
N ALA A 80 6.57 30.59 1.23
CA ALA A 80 7.96 30.60 0.81
C ALA A 80 8.38 32.01 0.38
N LEU A 81 7.56 32.70 -0.44
CA LEU A 81 7.85 34.05 -0.93
C LEU A 81 7.87 35.10 0.18
N LEU A 82 6.90 35.06 1.11
CA LEU A 82 6.82 36.01 2.22
C LEU A 82 7.98 35.88 3.21
N ARG A 83 8.56 34.68 3.33
CA ARG A 83 9.62 34.36 4.31
C ARG A 83 11.00 34.23 3.68
N SER A 84 11.12 34.33 2.35
CA SER A 84 12.39 34.13 1.66
C SER A 84 13.18 35.42 1.55
N GLU A 85 14.46 35.35 1.89
CA GLU A 85 15.44 36.33 1.41
C GLU A 85 15.62 36.18 -0.12
N PRO A 86 15.79 37.27 -0.88
CA PRO A 86 15.78 37.28 -2.35
C PRO A 86 16.86 36.43 -3.06
N ALA A 87 17.81 35.87 -2.33
CA ALA A 87 19.09 35.44 -2.90
C ALA A 87 19.11 34.03 -3.53
N SER A 88 18.10 33.18 -3.34
CA SER A 88 18.14 31.81 -3.90
C SER A 88 16.79 31.30 -4.39
N PRO A 89 16.62 31.03 -5.71
CA PRO A 89 15.39 30.46 -6.23
C PRO A 89 15.20 29.03 -5.72
N LYS A 90 13.98 28.72 -5.27
CA LYS A 90 13.60 27.42 -4.72
C LYS A 90 12.46 26.82 -5.54
N VAL A 91 12.42 25.50 -5.59
CA VAL A 91 11.35 24.68 -6.17
C VAL A 91 10.65 23.97 -5.03
N LEU A 92 9.32 23.97 -5.06
CA LEU A 92 8.52 23.16 -4.14
C LEU A 92 8.49 21.72 -4.65
N CYS A 93 8.81 20.78 -3.77
CA CYS A 93 8.83 19.36 -4.07
C CYS A 93 8.07 18.60 -2.99
N LEU A 94 7.36 17.54 -3.37
CA LEU A 94 6.76 16.64 -2.40
C LEU A 94 7.81 15.62 -1.94
N LYS A 95 8.16 15.60 -0.65
CA LYS A 95 9.02 14.59 -0.02
C LYS A 95 8.21 13.85 1.04
N GLY A 96 7.78 12.63 0.74
CA GLY A 96 6.74 11.96 1.53
C GLY A 96 5.44 12.75 1.47
N HIS A 97 4.82 13.07 2.60
CA HIS A 97 3.62 13.92 2.67
C HIS A 97 3.92 15.42 2.93
N VAL A 98 5.20 15.79 3.00
CA VAL A 98 5.65 17.15 3.32
C VAL A 98 6.10 17.88 2.06
N ILE A 99 5.70 19.14 1.95
CA ILE A 99 6.19 20.01 0.88
C ILE A 99 7.53 20.60 1.32
N ALA A 100 8.58 20.21 0.61
CA ALA A 100 9.94 20.66 0.81
C ALA A 100 10.31 21.79 -0.17
N LYS A 101 11.13 22.72 0.29
CA LYS A 101 11.69 23.83 -0.51
C LYS A 101 13.12 23.48 -0.91
N VAL A 102 13.33 23.13 -2.17
CA VAL A 102 14.63 22.64 -2.68
C VAL A 102 15.27 23.72 -3.55
N PRO A 103 16.58 24.02 -3.40
CA PRO A 103 17.25 24.96 -4.30
C PRO A 103 17.12 24.55 -5.77
N LEU A 104 16.77 25.48 -6.65
CA LEU A 104 16.56 25.21 -8.07
C LEU A 104 17.82 24.64 -8.74
N SER A 105 19.00 25.14 -8.37
CA SER A 105 20.30 24.65 -8.86
C SER A 105 20.48 23.15 -8.62
N LYS A 106 20.06 22.66 -7.44
CA LYS A 106 20.12 21.25 -7.07
C LYS A 106 19.16 20.41 -7.91
N VAL A 107 17.96 20.90 -8.20
CA VAL A 107 16.99 20.19 -9.07
C VAL A 107 17.54 20.06 -10.49
N ILE A 108 18.08 21.16 -11.04
CA ILE A 108 18.68 21.18 -12.38
C ILE A 108 19.85 20.19 -12.45
N SER A 109 20.73 20.17 -11.46
CA SER A 109 21.90 19.28 -11.47
C SER A 109 21.49 17.80 -11.51
N TYR A 110 20.50 17.38 -10.71
CA TYR A 110 20.00 16.00 -10.76
C TYR A 110 19.42 15.64 -12.13
N THR A 111 18.60 16.51 -12.72
CA THR A 111 17.99 16.23 -14.03
C THR A 111 19.02 16.09 -15.16
N ARG A 112 20.12 16.85 -15.10
CA ARG A 112 21.25 16.73 -16.05
C ARG A 112 22.03 15.44 -15.83
N ARG A 113 22.35 15.12 -14.58
CA ARG A 113 23.09 13.90 -14.22
C ARG A 113 22.40 12.62 -14.72
N VAL A 114 21.08 12.50 -14.58
CA VAL A 114 20.35 11.33 -15.12
C VAL A 114 20.57 11.19 -16.63
N ARG A 115 20.53 12.29 -17.37
CA ARG A 115 20.74 12.27 -18.83
C ARG A 115 22.18 11.92 -19.20
N GLU A 116 23.14 12.41 -18.43
CA GLU A 116 24.57 12.13 -18.64
C GLU A 116 24.89 10.66 -18.40
N GLU A 117 24.46 10.08 -17.28
CA GLU A 117 24.70 8.67 -16.97
C GLU A 117 24.04 7.73 -17.98
N ARG A 118 22.82 8.07 -18.45
CA ARG A 118 22.18 7.31 -19.54
C ARG A 118 22.96 7.34 -20.85
N ARG A 119 23.61 8.47 -21.20
CA ARG A 119 24.45 8.57 -22.41
C ARG A 119 25.73 7.75 -22.28
N LYS A 120 26.24 7.60 -21.06
CA LYS A 120 27.42 6.77 -20.78
C LYS A 120 27.12 5.26 -20.75
N GLY A 121 25.84 4.88 -20.72
CA GLY A 121 25.42 3.49 -20.54
C GLY A 121 25.35 3.04 -19.07
N SER A 122 25.53 3.96 -18.12
CA SER A 122 25.43 3.70 -16.67
C SER A 122 23.95 3.71 -16.22
N TYR A 123 23.20 2.69 -16.61
CA TYR A 123 21.75 2.62 -16.38
C TYR A 123 21.36 2.43 -14.91
N GLY A 124 22.14 1.66 -14.14
CA GLY A 124 21.92 1.48 -12.70
C GLY A 124 21.96 2.80 -11.92
N GLU A 125 22.93 3.64 -12.26
CA GLU A 125 23.16 4.96 -11.67
C GLU A 125 22.09 5.94 -12.12
N ALA A 126 21.62 5.84 -13.37
CA ALA A 126 20.48 6.61 -13.84
C ALA A 126 19.21 6.31 -13.02
N VAL A 127 18.98 5.04 -12.68
CA VAL A 127 17.90 4.60 -11.78
C VAL A 127 18.12 5.12 -10.35
N ASP A 128 19.34 5.03 -9.82
CA ASP A 128 19.67 5.52 -8.48
C ASP A 128 19.46 7.03 -8.33
N ILE A 129 19.85 7.81 -9.33
CA ILE A 129 19.67 9.26 -9.31
C ILE A 129 18.18 9.63 -9.40
N ARG A 130 17.33 8.80 -10.02
CA ARG A 130 15.86 8.97 -9.97
C ARG A 130 15.29 8.76 -8.56
N GLY A 131 16.01 8.03 -7.70
CA GLY A 131 15.73 7.84 -6.29
C GLY A 131 15.10 6.49 -5.96
N GLY A 132 15.07 6.17 -4.66
CA GLY A 132 14.64 4.85 -4.15
C GLY A 132 13.25 4.43 -4.61
N ASN A 133 12.27 5.34 -4.67
CA ASN A 133 10.93 5.02 -5.15
C ASN A 133 10.91 4.59 -6.62
N PHE A 134 11.84 5.09 -7.45
CA PHE A 134 11.93 4.68 -8.85
C PHE A 134 12.53 3.29 -8.96
N ARG A 135 13.62 3.01 -8.21
CA ARG A 135 14.23 1.67 -8.13
C ARG A 135 13.25 0.63 -7.61
N GLN A 136 12.55 0.92 -6.51
CA GLN A 136 11.53 0.01 -5.98
C GLN A 136 10.46 -0.34 -7.00
N LYS A 137 10.02 0.64 -7.82
CA LYS A 137 9.06 0.36 -8.89
C LYS A 137 9.65 -0.49 -10.02
N THR A 138 10.93 -0.32 -10.37
CA THR A 138 11.56 -1.16 -11.40
C THR A 138 11.66 -2.60 -10.92
N ASP A 139 12.09 -2.79 -9.67
CA ASP A 139 12.22 -4.10 -9.04
C ASP A 139 10.83 -4.76 -8.91
N PHE A 140 9.83 -3.98 -8.49
CA PHE A 140 8.47 -4.46 -8.36
C PHE A 140 7.88 -4.95 -9.69
N VAL A 141 8.01 -4.17 -10.77
CA VAL A 141 7.50 -4.61 -12.09
C VAL A 141 8.14 -5.90 -12.54
N GLN A 142 9.45 -6.07 -12.35
CA GLN A 142 10.15 -7.31 -12.69
C GLN A 142 9.58 -8.51 -11.90
N LEU A 143 9.35 -8.33 -10.59
CA LEU A 143 8.82 -9.41 -9.73
C LEU A 143 7.38 -9.82 -10.07
N ILE A 144 6.53 -8.87 -10.52
CA ILE A 144 5.12 -9.19 -10.84
C ILE A 144 4.92 -9.67 -12.27
N ALA A 145 5.76 -9.25 -13.22
CA ALA A 145 5.58 -9.55 -14.64
C ALA A 145 6.13 -10.91 -15.03
N GLU A 146 7.20 -11.36 -14.38
CA GLU A 146 7.84 -12.64 -14.70
C GLU A 146 7.29 -13.76 -13.81
N PRO A 147 6.78 -14.86 -14.38
CA PRO A 147 6.42 -16.02 -13.58
C PRO A 147 7.68 -16.62 -12.93
N PRO A 148 7.58 -17.18 -11.73
CA PRO A 148 8.73 -17.81 -11.08
C PRO A 148 9.27 -18.98 -11.93
N ASN A 149 10.55 -18.95 -12.27
CA ASN A 149 11.23 -19.97 -13.09
C ASN A 149 11.66 -21.23 -12.30
N PHE A 150 11.15 -21.43 -11.08
CA PHE A 150 11.55 -22.54 -10.22
C PHE A 150 10.46 -23.60 -10.13
N PHE A 151 10.83 -24.85 -10.40
CA PHE A 151 9.91 -25.99 -10.32
C PHE A 151 9.96 -26.77 -8.99
N PHE A 152 10.91 -26.50 -8.07
CA PHE A 152 11.03 -27.27 -6.82
C PHE A 152 11.60 -26.48 -5.63
N GLY A 153 11.01 -26.72 -4.45
CA GLY A 153 11.51 -26.36 -3.12
C GLY A 153 10.78 -25.19 -2.45
N VAL A 154 9.58 -25.43 -1.92
CA VAL A 154 8.86 -24.45 -1.08
C VAL A 154 9.47 -24.45 0.31
N SER A 155 9.80 -23.28 0.86
CA SER A 155 10.38 -23.19 2.20
C SER A 155 9.36 -22.95 3.31
N LYS A 156 8.29 -22.19 3.06
CA LYS A 156 7.32 -21.74 4.09
C LYS A 156 5.93 -21.50 3.51
N ASN A 157 4.89 -21.62 4.35
CA ASN A 157 3.52 -21.27 4.00
C ASN A 157 3.12 -19.94 4.67
N PHE A 158 2.57 -19.02 3.90
CA PHE A 158 1.99 -17.77 4.40
C PHE A 158 0.48 -17.73 4.19
N GLY A 159 -0.23 -17.11 5.12
CA GLY A 159 -1.65 -16.83 5.02
C GLY A 159 -1.90 -15.38 4.60
N VAL A 160 -3.00 -15.13 3.91
CA VAL A 160 -3.53 -13.79 3.67
C VAL A 160 -5.03 -13.76 3.96
N ILE A 161 -5.47 -12.78 4.73
CA ILE A 161 -6.87 -12.64 5.19
C ILE A 161 -7.34 -11.22 4.95
N HIS A 162 -8.60 -11.06 4.53
CA HIS A 162 -9.23 -9.75 4.42
C HIS A 162 -10.18 -9.51 5.60
N CYS A 163 -9.98 -8.40 6.31
CA CYS A 163 -10.74 -8.05 7.52
C CYS A 163 -11.38 -6.66 7.42
N GLY A 164 -12.56 -6.48 8.01
CA GLY A 164 -13.28 -5.21 8.00
C GLY A 164 -14.21 -5.02 6.81
N SER A 165 -14.55 -3.76 6.52
CA SER A 165 -15.39 -3.40 5.36
C SER A 165 -14.63 -3.59 4.04
N PRO A 166 -15.30 -3.99 2.94
CA PRO A 166 -14.68 -4.05 1.62
C PRO A 166 -14.04 -2.71 1.26
N ALA A 167 -12.79 -2.74 0.78
CA ALA A 167 -12.08 -1.54 0.35
C ALA A 167 -11.38 -1.76 -1.00
N ALA A 168 -11.43 -0.75 -1.85
CA ALA A 168 -10.68 -0.76 -3.09
C ALA A 168 -9.18 -0.87 -2.79
N GLY A 169 -8.53 -1.90 -3.36
CA GLY A 169 -7.10 -2.16 -3.18
C GLY A 169 -6.78 -3.41 -2.35
N MET A 170 -7.74 -4.01 -1.62
CA MET A 170 -7.50 -5.27 -0.90
C MET A 170 -6.97 -6.36 -1.83
N ASN A 171 -7.65 -6.55 -2.96
CA ASN A 171 -7.24 -7.48 -4.01
C ASN A 171 -5.86 -7.14 -4.60
N GLY A 172 -5.53 -5.85 -4.73
CA GLY A 172 -4.22 -5.39 -5.23
C GLY A 172 -3.07 -5.69 -4.28
N VAL A 173 -3.30 -5.57 -2.96
CA VAL A 173 -2.34 -5.97 -1.94
C VAL A 173 -2.10 -7.48 -1.98
N THR A 174 -3.17 -8.27 -1.98
CA THR A 174 -3.08 -9.74 -2.03
C THR A 174 -2.43 -10.24 -3.31
N HIS A 175 -2.78 -9.65 -4.45
CA HIS A 175 -2.11 -9.89 -5.74
C HIS A 175 -0.60 -9.69 -5.66
N ALA A 176 -0.16 -8.52 -5.17
CA ALA A 176 1.25 -8.19 -5.07
C ALA A 176 1.98 -9.13 -4.10
N PHE A 177 1.37 -9.41 -2.93
CA PHE A 177 1.91 -10.31 -1.93
C PHE A 177 2.12 -11.72 -2.49
N VAL A 178 1.10 -12.30 -3.13
CA VAL A 178 1.16 -13.65 -3.70
C VAL A 178 2.26 -13.76 -4.76
N ARG A 179 2.32 -12.83 -5.73
CA ARG A 179 3.33 -12.89 -6.80
C ARG A 179 4.76 -12.77 -6.26
N ILE A 180 5.00 -11.85 -5.32
CA ILE A 180 6.33 -11.67 -4.69
C ILE A 180 6.70 -12.88 -3.83
N ALA A 181 5.75 -13.41 -3.06
CA ALA A 181 5.96 -14.59 -2.22
C ALA A 181 6.31 -15.82 -3.06
N ASN A 182 5.58 -16.06 -4.17
CA ASN A 182 5.88 -17.16 -5.08
C ASN A 182 7.24 -16.99 -5.76
N HIS A 183 7.63 -15.78 -6.15
CA HIS A 183 8.98 -15.49 -6.66
C HIS A 183 10.07 -15.82 -5.62
N SER A 184 9.74 -15.65 -4.34
CA SER A 184 10.59 -15.96 -3.20
C SER A 184 10.46 -17.40 -2.67
N LYS A 185 9.77 -18.30 -3.41
CA LYS A 185 9.58 -19.73 -3.08
C LYS A 185 8.74 -19.98 -1.82
N TYR A 186 7.78 -19.11 -1.55
CA TYR A 186 6.78 -19.28 -0.50
C TYR A 186 5.41 -19.63 -1.09
N ASN A 187 4.69 -20.52 -0.40
CA ASN A 187 3.29 -20.80 -0.67
C ASN A 187 2.44 -19.73 -0.01
N VAL A 188 1.33 -19.36 -0.65
CA VAL A 188 0.37 -18.42 -0.08
C VAL A 188 -1.01 -19.03 -0.07
N TYR A 189 -1.69 -18.94 1.06
CA TYR A 189 -3.07 -19.38 1.26
C TYR A 189 -3.95 -18.18 1.59
N GLY A 190 -4.96 -17.94 0.76
CA GLY A 190 -6.04 -17.01 1.05
C GLY A 190 -7.03 -17.62 2.02
N ILE A 191 -7.35 -16.90 3.08
CA ILE A 191 -8.35 -17.29 4.07
C ILE A 191 -9.67 -16.66 3.67
N GLU A 192 -10.63 -17.50 3.29
CA GLU A 192 -11.92 -17.04 2.80
C GLU A 192 -12.87 -16.72 3.95
N GLY A 193 -13.56 -15.58 3.91
CA GLY A 193 -14.59 -15.26 4.90
C GLY A 193 -14.08 -14.76 6.27
N CYS A 194 -12.88 -14.17 6.31
CA CYS A 194 -12.30 -13.55 7.51
C CYS A 194 -12.10 -14.56 8.66
N TRP A 195 -12.17 -14.13 9.92
CA TRP A 195 -11.84 -14.95 11.09
C TRP A 195 -12.73 -16.18 11.26
N GLU A 196 -14.01 -16.11 10.90
CA GLU A 196 -14.91 -17.28 10.92
C GLU A 196 -14.43 -18.34 9.95
N GLY A 197 -14.09 -17.96 8.72
CA GLY A 197 -13.57 -18.92 7.77
C GLY A 197 -12.19 -19.46 8.15
N LEU A 198 -11.36 -18.66 8.83
CA LEU A 198 -10.11 -19.15 9.42
C LEU A 198 -10.38 -20.27 10.43
N MET A 199 -11.29 -20.05 11.38
CA MET A 199 -11.66 -21.04 12.40
C MET A 199 -12.33 -22.29 11.81
N GLU A 200 -12.98 -22.15 10.65
CA GLU A 200 -13.57 -23.25 9.90
C GLU A 200 -12.58 -23.96 8.96
N GLY A 201 -11.33 -23.51 8.88
CA GLY A 201 -10.31 -24.09 8.00
C GLY A 201 -10.51 -23.79 6.50
N LYS A 202 -11.16 -22.68 6.14
CA LYS A 202 -11.41 -22.25 4.75
C LYS A 202 -10.19 -21.59 4.13
N PHE A 203 -9.19 -22.40 3.81
CA PHE A 203 -7.98 -21.98 3.12
C PHE A 203 -8.05 -22.28 1.62
N ARG A 204 -7.62 -21.33 0.80
CA ARG A 204 -7.51 -21.47 -0.64
C ARG A 204 -6.09 -21.16 -1.09
N GLU A 205 -5.46 -22.09 -1.80
CA GLU A 205 -4.13 -21.84 -2.35
C GLU A 205 -4.16 -20.70 -3.39
N LEU A 206 -3.27 -19.73 -3.22
CA LEU A 206 -3.08 -18.60 -4.13
C LEU A 206 -1.73 -18.73 -4.82
N ASN A 207 -1.74 -18.59 -6.14
CA ASN A 207 -0.56 -18.67 -6.97
C ASN A 207 -0.54 -17.52 -8.00
N TRP A 208 0.62 -17.31 -8.61
CA TRP A 208 0.87 -16.25 -9.59
C TRP A 208 -0.24 -16.11 -10.65
N GLY A 209 -0.77 -17.24 -11.14
CA GLY A 209 -1.79 -17.27 -12.19
C GLY A 209 -3.21 -17.01 -11.69
N ASN A 210 -3.61 -17.54 -10.53
CA ASN A 210 -4.99 -17.44 -10.06
C ASN A 210 -5.34 -16.07 -9.46
N VAL A 211 -4.35 -15.28 -9.07
CA VAL A 211 -4.55 -13.87 -8.66
C VAL A 211 -4.49 -12.89 -9.85
N ALA A 212 -4.25 -13.35 -11.08
CA ALA A 212 -4.14 -12.45 -12.21
C ALA A 212 -5.40 -11.58 -12.41
N GLY A 213 -5.17 -10.28 -12.63
CA GLY A 213 -6.21 -9.27 -12.80
C GLY A 213 -6.81 -8.72 -11.50
N TRP A 214 -6.46 -9.29 -10.34
CA TRP A 214 -6.96 -8.84 -9.02
C TRP A 214 -6.57 -7.40 -8.71
N MET A 215 -5.48 -6.86 -9.28
CA MET A 215 -5.08 -5.47 -9.04
C MET A 215 -6.13 -4.46 -9.50
N SER A 216 -6.88 -4.79 -10.54
CA SER A 216 -7.92 -3.92 -11.11
C SER A 216 -9.30 -4.13 -10.50
N ARG A 217 -9.48 -5.16 -9.66
CA ARG A 217 -10.79 -5.52 -9.08
C ARG A 217 -11.04 -4.80 -7.76
N GLY A 218 -12.20 -4.15 -7.65
CA GLY A 218 -12.68 -3.59 -6.38
C GLY A 218 -13.14 -4.67 -5.39
N GLY A 219 -13.38 -4.25 -4.14
CA GLY A 219 -13.89 -5.14 -3.09
C GLY A 219 -12.86 -6.15 -2.59
N SER A 220 -13.33 -7.34 -2.23
CA SER A 220 -12.56 -8.42 -1.61
C SER A 220 -12.90 -9.77 -2.24
N GLU A 221 -11.97 -10.38 -2.96
CA GLU A 221 -12.10 -11.70 -3.60
C GLU A 221 -12.03 -12.86 -2.61
N LEU A 222 -11.41 -12.65 -1.45
CA LEU A 222 -11.42 -13.61 -0.33
C LEU A 222 -12.67 -13.47 0.54
N GLY A 223 -13.50 -12.44 0.30
CA GLY A 223 -14.55 -12.04 1.22
C GLY A 223 -13.96 -11.35 2.46
N THR A 224 -14.72 -10.43 3.05
CA THR A 224 -14.29 -9.71 4.26
C THR A 224 -15.49 -9.50 5.18
N LYS A 225 -15.24 -9.49 6.49
CA LYS A 225 -16.24 -9.28 7.54
C LYS A 225 -15.65 -8.40 8.64
N ARG A 226 -16.49 -7.67 9.37
CA ARG A 226 -16.11 -6.83 10.53
C ARG A 226 -15.97 -7.62 11.84
N GLN A 227 -15.88 -8.94 11.74
CA GLN A 227 -15.75 -9.81 12.91
C GLN A 227 -14.38 -9.61 13.57
N LEU A 228 -14.31 -9.82 14.89
CA LEU A 228 -13.06 -9.83 15.64
C LEU A 228 -12.55 -11.27 15.83
N PRO A 229 -11.23 -11.46 16.00
CA PRO A 229 -10.64 -12.76 16.33
C PRO A 229 -10.93 -13.09 17.80
N THR A 230 -12.10 -13.66 18.10
CA THR A 230 -12.53 -13.92 19.48
C THR A 230 -12.00 -15.23 20.07
N ASP A 231 -11.83 -16.26 19.25
CA ASP A 231 -11.43 -17.61 19.69
C ASP A 231 -9.99 -17.90 19.26
N VAL A 232 -9.04 -17.42 20.05
CA VAL A 232 -7.60 -17.46 19.75
C VAL A 232 -7.08 -18.90 19.67
N GLU A 233 -7.65 -19.81 20.46
CA GLU A 233 -7.27 -21.22 20.49
C GLU A 233 -7.58 -21.90 19.16
N LYS A 234 -8.81 -21.76 18.65
CA LYS A 234 -9.17 -22.30 17.34
C LYS A 234 -8.42 -21.64 16.20
N ILE A 235 -8.15 -20.34 16.29
CA ILE A 235 -7.35 -19.63 15.30
C ILE A 235 -5.93 -20.21 15.26
N ALA A 236 -5.32 -20.43 16.42
CA ALA A 236 -3.99 -21.02 16.52
C ALA A 236 -3.96 -22.46 15.99
N GLU A 237 -4.94 -23.28 16.33
CA GLU A 237 -5.11 -24.64 15.80
C GLU A 237 -5.20 -24.62 14.27
N ALA A 238 -6.09 -23.81 13.69
CA ALA A 238 -6.27 -23.74 12.24
C ALA A 238 -5.01 -23.28 11.49
N LEU A 239 -4.27 -22.31 12.06
CA LEU A 239 -2.99 -21.86 11.49
C LEU A 239 -1.91 -22.93 11.57
N ASN A 240 -1.83 -23.66 12.69
CA ASN A 240 -0.88 -24.76 12.87
C ASN A 240 -1.19 -25.94 11.96
N ASP A 241 -2.47 -26.29 11.79
CA ASP A 241 -2.92 -27.40 10.92
C ASP A 241 -2.53 -27.17 9.45
N GLN A 242 -2.55 -25.92 8.98
CA GLN A 242 -2.09 -25.54 7.64
C GLN A 242 -0.60 -25.16 7.59
N ASN A 243 0.12 -25.28 8.71
CA ASN A 243 1.52 -24.93 8.88
C ASN A 243 1.83 -23.48 8.42
N ILE A 244 0.96 -22.52 8.76
CA ILE A 244 1.11 -21.12 8.40
C ILE A 244 2.16 -20.45 9.31
N GLU A 245 3.27 -20.01 8.74
CA GLU A 245 4.39 -19.37 9.45
C GLU A 245 4.29 -17.84 9.51
N GLY A 246 3.41 -17.26 8.70
CA GLY A 246 3.20 -15.81 8.67
C GLY A 246 1.84 -15.47 8.07
N LEU A 247 1.15 -14.49 8.65
CA LEU A 247 -0.19 -14.08 8.26
C LEU A 247 -0.20 -12.59 7.86
N LEU A 248 -0.64 -12.29 6.64
CA LEU A 248 -0.91 -10.93 6.18
C LEU A 248 -2.39 -10.61 6.36
N ILE A 249 -2.68 -9.60 7.18
CA ILE A 249 -4.05 -9.08 7.37
C ILE A 249 -4.22 -7.84 6.50
N VAL A 250 -5.21 -7.84 5.62
CA VAL A 250 -5.54 -6.74 4.72
C VAL A 250 -6.91 -6.20 5.09
N GLY A 251 -6.93 -5.08 5.79
CA GLY A 251 -8.16 -4.57 6.37
C GLY A 251 -8.02 -3.19 6.95
N GLY A 252 -9.10 -2.70 7.57
CA GLY A 252 -9.12 -1.45 8.29
C GLY A 252 -9.88 -1.56 9.61
N PHE A 253 -9.65 -0.58 10.48
CA PHE A 253 -10.28 -0.38 11.79
C PHE A 253 -10.22 -1.60 12.72
N GLU A 254 -9.10 -1.73 13.42
CA GLU A 254 -8.95 -2.70 14.50
C GLU A 254 -8.36 -1.97 15.71
N ILE A 255 -9.06 -2.04 16.84
CA ILE A 255 -8.47 -1.72 18.13
C ILE A 255 -7.57 -2.90 18.45
N ILE A 256 -6.26 -2.69 18.41
CA ILE A 256 -5.30 -3.76 18.67
C ILE A 256 -4.96 -3.71 20.15
N GLU A 257 -5.41 -4.72 20.88
CA GLU A 257 -5.01 -4.90 22.28
C GLU A 257 -3.62 -5.53 22.35
N THR A 258 -2.77 -4.96 23.20
CA THR A 258 -1.40 -5.40 23.43
C THR A 258 -1.24 -5.85 24.87
N MET A 259 -0.44 -6.90 25.08
CA MET A 259 -0.03 -7.33 26.41
C MET A 259 0.79 -6.24 27.11
N GLY A 260 0.91 -6.35 28.43
CA GLY A 260 1.72 -5.44 29.25
C GLY A 260 1.05 -5.03 30.56
N GLY A 261 -0.15 -5.55 30.83
CA GLY A 261 -0.98 -5.18 31.97
C GLY A 261 -1.17 -3.67 32.03
N ARG A 262 -0.77 -3.09 33.16
CA ARG A 262 -0.76 -1.64 33.41
C ARG A 262 0.52 -0.94 32.95
N CYS A 263 1.38 -1.61 32.18
CA CYS A 263 2.59 -1.04 31.57
C CYS A 263 2.38 -0.76 30.08
N GLY A 264 2.18 0.52 29.72
CA GLY A 264 1.93 0.96 28.35
C GLY A 264 3.11 0.92 27.38
N PHE A 265 4.27 0.39 27.79
CA PHE A 265 5.49 0.40 26.98
C PHE A 265 5.28 -0.28 25.63
N LEU A 266 4.70 -1.49 25.63
CA LEU A 266 4.45 -2.25 24.41
C LEU A 266 3.43 -1.55 23.50
N ALA A 267 2.36 -1.00 24.07
CA ALA A 267 1.34 -0.27 23.33
C ALA A 267 1.90 0.99 22.64
N ILE A 268 2.71 1.79 23.36
CA ILE A 268 3.32 3.02 22.81
C ILE A 268 4.35 2.68 21.73
N MET A 269 5.23 1.71 21.99
CA MET A 269 6.25 1.31 21.02
C MET A 269 5.61 0.73 19.76
N THR A 270 4.54 -0.05 19.91
CA THR A 270 3.76 -0.59 18.79
C THR A 270 3.13 0.55 18.01
N ALA A 271 2.47 1.50 18.66
CA ALA A 271 1.85 2.64 17.98
C ALA A 271 2.86 3.49 17.19
N LEU A 272 4.04 3.75 17.77
CA LEU A 272 5.12 4.48 17.10
C LEU A 272 5.69 3.70 15.91
N ALA A 273 5.87 2.40 16.05
CA ALA A 273 6.43 1.54 15.00
C ALA A 273 5.46 1.33 13.83
N THR A 274 4.16 1.21 14.11
CA THR A 274 3.12 0.96 13.09
C THR A 274 2.53 2.25 12.52
N GLY A 275 2.82 3.40 13.13
CA GLY A 275 2.20 4.67 12.76
C GLY A 275 0.73 4.75 13.16
N ALA A 276 0.34 4.07 14.24
CA ALA A 276 -1.01 4.16 14.77
C ALA A 276 -1.33 5.59 15.24
N ASP A 277 -2.59 5.98 15.06
CA ASP A 277 -3.06 7.33 15.36
C ASP A 277 -3.11 7.61 16.86
N LYS A 278 -3.40 6.59 17.67
CA LYS A 278 -3.46 6.73 19.12
C LYS A 278 -2.99 5.46 19.83
N ALA A 279 -2.29 5.65 20.95
CA ALA A 279 -2.06 4.61 21.94
C ALA A 279 -2.90 4.91 23.19
N LEU A 280 -3.59 3.91 23.72
CA LEU A 280 -4.34 3.97 24.97
C LEU A 280 -3.61 3.11 26.01
N VAL A 281 -3.15 3.74 27.08
CA VAL A 281 -2.29 3.11 28.09
C VAL A 281 -2.73 3.51 29.49
N PHE A 282 -2.36 2.71 30.48
CA PHE A 282 -2.73 2.98 31.87
C PHE A 282 -2.09 4.26 32.43
N GLN A 283 -0.92 4.64 31.91
CA GLN A 283 -0.17 5.82 32.35
C GLN A 283 -0.81 7.15 31.94
N GLU A 284 -1.72 7.14 30.96
CA GLU A 284 -2.42 8.32 30.46
C GLU A 284 -3.90 8.05 30.68
N ASP A 285 -4.49 8.70 31.68
CA ASP A 285 -5.94 8.63 31.87
C ASP A 285 -6.63 9.20 30.64
N PHE A 286 -7.64 8.49 30.14
CA PHE A 286 -8.48 8.96 29.05
C PHE A 286 -9.95 8.94 29.48
N THR A 287 -10.58 10.09 29.35
CA THR A 287 -11.98 10.34 29.65
C THR A 287 -12.87 10.00 28.45
N GLU A 288 -14.18 9.84 28.67
CA GLU A 288 -15.16 9.68 27.57
C GLU A 288 -15.06 10.82 26.53
N LYS A 289 -14.71 12.03 26.98
CA LYS A 289 -14.52 13.19 26.11
C LYS A 289 -13.32 13.00 25.16
N GLU A 290 -12.25 12.37 25.62
CA GLU A 290 -11.07 12.07 24.81
C GLU A 290 -11.32 10.92 23.86
N ILE A 291 -12.07 9.90 24.28
CA ILE A 291 -12.56 8.84 23.39
C ILE A 291 -13.42 9.43 22.26
N ARG A 292 -14.35 10.34 22.60
CA ARG A 292 -15.15 11.05 21.60
C ARG A 292 -14.28 11.87 20.65
N LYS A 293 -13.24 12.53 21.16
CA LYS A 293 -12.30 13.28 20.32
C LYS A 293 -11.52 12.37 19.36
N ILE A 294 -11.09 11.20 19.83
CA ILE A 294 -10.47 10.17 19.00
C ILE A 294 -11.40 9.77 17.85
N PHE A 295 -12.70 9.62 18.12
CA PHE A 295 -13.70 9.32 17.09
C PHE A 295 -13.93 10.47 16.12
N GLU A 296 -13.94 11.71 16.61
CA GLU A 296 -13.99 12.90 15.76
C GLU A 296 -12.76 13.01 14.86
N ASP A 297 -11.57 12.75 15.40
CA ASP A 297 -10.31 12.75 14.65
C ASP A 297 -10.31 11.64 13.59
N ALA A 298 -10.76 10.44 13.94
CA ALA A 298 -10.95 9.32 13.01
C ALA A 298 -11.94 9.67 11.90
N TRP A 299 -13.08 10.29 12.26
CA TRP A 299 -14.08 10.77 11.30
C TRP A 299 -13.50 11.81 10.33
N PHE A 300 -12.82 12.83 10.85
CA PHE A 300 -12.20 13.87 10.03
C PHE A 300 -11.08 13.32 9.14
N LYS A 301 -10.32 12.33 9.61
CA LYS A 301 -9.29 11.67 8.80
C LYS A 301 -9.93 10.90 7.64
N ASN A 302 -11.06 10.24 7.89
CA ASN A 302 -11.82 9.53 6.87
C ASN A 302 -12.46 10.48 5.84
N GLU A 303 -13.13 11.57 6.27
CA GLU A 303 -13.70 12.58 5.37
C GLU A 303 -12.66 13.23 4.45
N ARG A 304 -11.40 13.26 4.89
CA ARG A 304 -10.28 13.85 4.14
C ARG A 304 -9.54 12.84 3.26
N GLU A 305 -10.03 11.61 3.15
CA GLU A 305 -9.40 10.51 2.42
C GLU A 305 -7.97 10.22 2.90
N LEU A 306 -7.63 10.53 4.16
CA LEU A 306 -6.28 10.40 4.73
C LEU A 306 -5.97 8.99 5.27
N GLY A 307 -6.74 7.97 4.84
CA GLY A 307 -6.50 6.57 5.15
C GLY A 307 -7.02 6.10 6.53
N HIS A 308 -6.52 4.96 6.97
CA HIS A 308 -6.94 4.23 8.17
C HIS A 308 -6.68 5.01 9.48
N TYR A 309 -7.51 4.75 10.50
CA TYR A 309 -7.29 5.21 11.87
C TYR A 309 -7.05 4.01 12.80
N THR A 310 -5.86 3.91 13.38
CA THR A 310 -5.47 2.74 14.20
C THR A 310 -5.31 3.15 15.66
N ILE A 311 -5.89 2.36 16.57
CA ILE A 311 -5.75 2.53 18.02
C ILE A 311 -5.05 1.30 18.58
N ILE A 312 -3.95 1.50 19.31
CA ILE A 312 -3.29 0.45 20.09
C ILE A 312 -3.68 0.62 21.56
N ARG A 313 -4.31 -0.37 22.18
CA ARG A 313 -4.68 -0.35 23.61
C ARG A 313 -3.83 -1.32 24.40
N SER A 314 -3.32 -0.91 25.56
CA SER A 314 -2.75 -1.85 26.55
C SER A 314 -3.88 -2.62 27.23
N GLU A 315 -3.74 -3.93 27.46
CA GLU A 315 -4.79 -4.77 28.09
C GLU A 315 -5.33 -4.18 29.41
N GLY A 316 -4.43 -3.61 30.24
CA GLY A 316 -4.76 -2.93 31.49
C GLY A 316 -4.84 -1.40 31.38
N ALA A 317 -5.10 -0.84 30.20
CA ALA A 317 -5.16 0.61 30.00
C ALA A 317 -6.25 1.28 30.84
N ASN A 318 -7.43 0.65 30.90
CA ASN A 318 -8.54 1.11 31.71
C ASN A 318 -9.52 -0.06 31.94
N ASP A 319 -9.91 -0.27 33.19
CA ASP A 319 -10.74 -1.40 33.61
C ASP A 319 -12.22 -1.24 33.19
N SER A 320 -12.72 -0.01 33.03
CA SER A 320 -14.09 0.26 32.60
C SER A 320 -14.22 0.45 31.08
N THR A 321 -13.16 0.91 30.41
CA THR A 321 -13.15 1.17 28.98
C THR A 321 -12.37 0.07 28.24
N THR A 322 -13.05 -1.04 27.98
CA THR A 322 -12.50 -2.18 27.24
C THR A 322 -12.48 -1.90 25.73
N CYS A 323 -11.75 -2.72 24.96
CA CYS A 323 -11.80 -2.63 23.49
C CYS A 323 -13.23 -2.73 22.95
N GLU A 324 -14.06 -3.58 23.56
CA GLU A 324 -15.46 -3.79 23.17
C GLU A 324 -16.33 -2.57 23.44
N GLU A 325 -16.09 -1.88 24.57
CA GLU A 325 -16.81 -0.66 24.93
C GLU A 325 -16.42 0.51 24.01
N ILE A 326 -15.14 0.63 23.65
CA ILE A 326 -14.69 1.62 22.66
C ILE A 326 -15.32 1.33 21.29
N ARG A 327 -15.37 0.07 20.87
CA ARG A 327 -16.04 -0.34 19.63
C ARG A 327 -17.52 0.04 19.64
N ARG A 328 -18.24 -0.31 20.70
CA ARG A 328 -19.67 0.00 20.86
C ARG A 328 -19.94 1.50 20.82
N ASN A 329 -19.11 2.29 21.50
CA ASN A 329 -19.22 3.74 21.50
C ASN A 329 -18.94 4.35 20.13
N PHE A 330 -18.02 3.78 19.35
CA PHE A 330 -17.77 4.20 17.98
C PHE A 330 -18.96 3.91 17.05
N GLU A 331 -19.57 2.72 17.17
CA GLU A 331 -20.77 2.35 16.40
C GLU A 331 -21.95 3.28 16.71
N ASN A 332 -22.18 3.57 17.99
CA ASN A 332 -23.20 4.52 18.42
C ASN A 332 -22.92 5.94 17.88
N PHE A 333 -21.68 6.42 17.96
CA PHE A 333 -21.28 7.72 17.43
C PHE A 333 -21.50 7.83 15.91
N SER A 334 -21.27 6.76 15.16
CA SER A 334 -21.56 6.70 13.72
C SER A 334 -23.05 6.78 13.41
N SER A 335 -23.94 6.38 14.34
CA SER A 335 -25.39 6.43 14.15
C SER A 335 -26.02 7.78 14.54
N GLU A 336 -25.45 8.51 15.50
CA GLU A 336 -25.94 9.83 15.95
C GLU A 336 -25.70 10.93 14.91
N LYS A 337 -24.56 10.90 14.21
CA LYS A 337 -24.35 11.72 13.03
C LYS A 337 -25.03 11.02 11.85
N LYS A 338 -26.32 11.31 11.60
CA LYS A 338 -27.08 10.86 10.42
C LYS A 338 -26.25 10.96 9.14
N VAL A 339 -25.54 9.89 8.78
CA VAL A 339 -24.74 9.79 7.57
C VAL A 339 -24.91 8.40 7.02
N ILE A 340 -25.40 8.36 5.79
CA ILE A 340 -25.36 7.21 4.91
C ILE A 340 -23.91 6.77 4.83
N VAL A 341 -23.59 5.61 5.41
CA VAL A 341 -22.38 4.88 5.09
C VAL A 341 -22.47 4.60 3.60
N VAL A 342 -21.69 5.33 2.81
CA VAL A 342 -21.49 4.99 1.40
C VAL A 342 -20.44 3.89 1.42
N ASP A 343 -20.90 2.68 1.16
CA ASP A 343 -20.12 1.45 1.02
C ASP A 343 -19.00 1.56 -0.02
#